data_AF-A0AAD5PR81-F1
#
_entry.id   AF-A0AAD5PR81-F1
#
_cell.length_a   1.000
_cell.length_b   1.000
_cell.length_c   1.000
_cell.angle_alpha   90.00
_cell.angle_beta   90.00
_cell.angle_gamma   90.00
#
_symmetry.space_group_name_H-M   'P 1'
#
loop_
_entity.id
_entity.type
_entity.pdbx_description
1 polymer ?
#
loop_
_entity_poly.entity_id
_entity_poly.type
_entity_poly.pdbx_seq_one_letter_code
_entity_poly.pdbx_strand_id
1 'polypeptide(L)'
;MAPRRQLTDAEKAEKNRKQREKRAQETPEAREKRLQDSKARAQYVRDEKKQRLDQEVQRQPQNEVDRQVPQEPQEVRQARLQEQALRQQALREEENEEERRVRLRDKATRQQAVRNAETDDERRVRMIEDNLRHQVLRAQETVEDRMSRAMVDRLRHEIYLNEETNEEAQERREVNRELMATSREIENEEERDERREENRLRMERLREEREEDEELLRAMNALEHAEIIPMETEEERTFREELFAARNRTGVPRTHRAACKNLASEDRVPLHDCGEMTVTCSECNARHFKGERPTDKKFTQCCAKGKMILPPPKECPQPLAKLLQNDHPKAKAFMMKIRNYNSAHAFASLEPRFHRLQGVDPTVSESTVKCTTTPHLSASTRTIPGMRIFISWTLRRPASSERIPPQTEGAAGI
;
A
#
# COMPACT_ATOMS: atom_id res chain seq x y z
N MET A 1 -39.74 -76.67 20.61
CA MET A 1 -38.83 -76.46 19.46
C MET A 1 -37.40 -76.55 19.96
N ALA A 2 -36.56 -77.38 19.35
CA ALA A 2 -35.16 -77.54 19.78
C ALA A 2 -34.37 -76.24 19.55
N PRO A 3 -33.45 -75.84 20.45
CA PRO A 3 -32.68 -74.62 20.30
C PRO A 3 -31.77 -74.69 19.08
N ARG A 4 -31.83 -73.66 18.24
CA ARG A 4 -31.07 -73.56 16.99
C ARG A 4 -29.58 -73.40 17.32
N ARG A 5 -28.77 -74.43 17.04
CA ARG A 5 -27.31 -74.40 17.19
C ARG A 5 -26.74 -73.16 16.47
N GLN A 6 -26.00 -72.32 17.19
CA GLN A 6 -25.32 -71.18 16.60
C GLN A 6 -24.08 -71.66 15.84
N LEU A 7 -23.91 -71.18 14.60
CA LEU A 7 -22.72 -71.47 13.79
C LEU A 7 -21.52 -70.72 14.37
N THR A 8 -20.38 -71.41 14.44
CA THR A 8 -19.08 -70.80 14.73
C THR A 8 -18.66 -69.84 13.61
N ASP A 9 -17.76 -68.90 13.89
CA ASP A 9 -17.34 -67.90 12.90
C ASP A 9 -16.61 -68.53 11.71
N ALA A 10 -15.88 -69.63 11.93
CA ALA A 10 -15.29 -70.44 10.87
C ALA A 10 -16.36 -71.09 9.97
N GLU A 11 -17.43 -71.65 10.54
CA GLU A 11 -18.55 -72.21 9.77
C GLU A 11 -19.31 -71.13 8.99
N LYS A 12 -19.44 -69.90 9.53
CA LYS A 12 -20.01 -68.75 8.82
C LYS A 12 -19.14 -68.31 7.64
N ALA A 13 -17.82 -68.23 7.85
CA ALA A 13 -16.86 -67.88 6.80
C ALA A 13 -16.88 -68.89 5.65
N GLU A 14 -16.88 -70.18 5.97
CA GLU A 14 -16.98 -71.27 4.97
C GLU A 14 -18.29 -71.20 4.19
N LYS A 15 -19.42 -70.95 4.88
CA LYS A 15 -20.72 -70.77 4.25
C LYS A 15 -20.75 -69.56 3.31
N ASN A 16 -20.13 -68.45 3.71
CA ASN A 16 -19.99 -67.26 2.87
C ASN A 16 -19.10 -67.52 1.65
N ARG A 17 -18.00 -68.28 1.80
CA ARG A 17 -17.13 -68.68 0.69
C ARG A 17 -17.90 -69.50 -0.35
N LYS A 18 -18.57 -70.57 0.08
CA LYS A 18 -19.41 -71.42 -0.79
C LYS A 18 -20.52 -70.63 -1.49
N GLN A 19 -21.10 -69.65 -0.80
CA GLN A 19 -22.11 -68.78 -1.39
C GLN A 19 -21.52 -67.83 -2.46
N ARG A 20 -20.30 -67.33 -2.27
CA ARG A 20 -19.60 -66.50 -3.28
C ARG A 20 -19.22 -67.32 -4.50
N GLU A 21 -18.69 -68.53 -4.31
CA GLU A 21 -18.38 -69.47 -5.39
C GLU A 21 -19.63 -69.80 -6.20
N LYS A 22 -20.75 -70.09 -5.53
CA LYS A 22 -22.04 -70.33 -6.19
C LYS A 22 -22.53 -69.11 -6.98
N ARG A 23 -22.36 -67.89 -6.44
CA ARG A 23 -22.74 -66.64 -7.13
C ARG A 23 -21.85 -66.33 -8.34
N ALA A 24 -20.60 -66.77 -8.34
CA ALA A 24 -19.66 -66.57 -9.44
C ALA A 24 -19.98 -67.47 -10.66
N GLN A 25 -20.65 -68.60 -10.44
CA GLN A 25 -21.07 -69.53 -11.48
C GLN A 25 -22.49 -69.27 -12.01
N GLU A 26 -23.15 -68.19 -11.56
CA GLU A 26 -24.51 -67.84 -12.01
C GLU A 26 -24.50 -67.31 -13.45
N THR A 27 -25.51 -67.71 -14.22
CA THR A 27 -25.77 -67.12 -15.55
C THR A 27 -26.17 -65.64 -15.41
N PRO A 28 -25.96 -64.80 -16.44
CA PRO A 28 -26.30 -63.38 -16.40
C PRO A 28 -27.77 -63.12 -16.00
N GLU A 29 -28.71 -63.90 -16.56
CA GLU A 29 -30.14 -63.81 -16.25
C GLU A 29 -30.47 -64.17 -14.79
N ALA A 30 -29.83 -65.21 -14.25
CA ALA A 30 -30.02 -65.61 -12.86
C ALA A 30 -29.47 -64.56 -11.88
N ARG A 31 -28.35 -63.92 -12.23
CA ARG A 31 -27.76 -62.81 -11.47
C ARG A 31 -28.66 -61.59 -11.46
N GLU A 32 -29.25 -61.23 -12.60
CA GLU A 32 -30.18 -60.10 -12.71
C GLU A 32 -31.46 -60.33 -11.89
N LYS A 33 -32.09 -61.51 -12.01
CA LYS A 33 -33.27 -61.87 -11.22
C LYS A 33 -33.00 -61.81 -9.71
N ARG A 34 -31.84 -62.30 -9.25
CA ARG A 34 -31.43 -62.22 -7.83
C ARG A 34 -31.24 -60.77 -7.36
N LEU A 35 -30.67 -59.91 -8.19
CA LEU A 35 -30.52 -58.49 -7.89
C LEU A 35 -31.87 -57.77 -7.83
N GLN A 36 -32.78 -58.06 -8.76
CA GLN A 36 -34.15 -57.54 -8.74
C GLN A 36 -34.91 -57.98 -7.47
N ASP A 37 -34.87 -59.27 -7.13
CA ASP A 37 -35.46 -59.80 -5.90
C ASP A 37 -34.86 -59.16 -4.63
N SER A 38 -33.55 -58.92 -4.62
CA SER A 38 -32.89 -58.25 -3.49
C SER A 38 -33.34 -56.79 -3.37
N LYS A 39 -33.52 -56.09 -4.49
CA LYS A 39 -34.04 -54.72 -4.52
C LYS A 39 -35.50 -54.68 -4.03
N ALA A 40 -36.35 -55.59 -4.51
CA ALA A 40 -37.74 -55.70 -4.10
C ALA A 40 -37.88 -55.98 -2.59
N ARG A 41 -37.08 -56.90 -2.04
CA ARG A 41 -37.04 -57.17 -0.58
C ARG A 41 -36.57 -55.96 0.22
N ALA A 42 -35.51 -55.28 -0.25
CA ALA A 42 -35.02 -54.08 0.42
C ALA A 42 -36.04 -52.95 0.41
N GLN A 43 -36.82 -52.83 -0.67
CA GLN A 43 -37.89 -51.85 -0.79
C GLN A 43 -39.06 -52.17 0.14
N TYR A 44 -39.53 -53.42 0.15
CA TYR A 44 -40.56 -53.87 1.10
C TYR A 44 -40.20 -53.56 2.56
N VAL A 45 -38.96 -53.85 2.98
CA VAL A 45 -38.51 -53.56 4.35
C VAL A 45 -38.46 -52.06 4.65
N ARG A 46 -38.10 -51.22 3.67
CA ARG A 46 -38.13 -49.75 3.84
C ARG A 46 -39.57 -49.25 3.96
N ASP A 47 -40.47 -49.75 3.13
CA ASP A 47 -41.87 -49.36 3.14
C ASP A 47 -42.56 -49.81 4.43
N GLU A 48 -42.27 -51.02 4.92
CA GLU A 48 -42.73 -51.51 6.22
C GLU A 48 -42.18 -50.66 7.37
N LYS A 49 -40.88 -50.32 7.34
CA LYS A 49 -40.29 -49.42 8.36
C LYS A 49 -40.91 -48.03 8.32
N LYS A 50 -41.19 -47.51 7.13
CA LYS A 50 -41.89 -46.23 6.93
C LYS A 50 -43.31 -46.29 7.49
N GLN A 51 -44.08 -47.34 7.19
CA GLN A 51 -45.42 -47.53 7.76
C GLN A 51 -45.40 -47.63 9.28
N ARG A 52 -44.39 -48.30 9.87
CA ARG A 52 -44.23 -48.34 11.33
C ARG A 52 -43.94 -46.96 11.92
N LEU A 53 -43.07 -46.19 11.27
CA LEU A 53 -42.80 -44.79 11.64
C LEU A 53 -44.05 -43.91 11.49
N ASP A 54 -44.80 -44.04 10.39
CA ASP A 54 -46.03 -43.28 10.17
C ASP A 54 -47.10 -43.65 11.22
N GLN A 55 -47.23 -44.92 11.61
CA GLN A 55 -48.09 -45.36 12.71
C GLN A 55 -47.61 -44.86 14.07
N GLU A 56 -46.31 -44.75 14.29
CA GLU A 56 -45.72 -44.23 15.53
C GLU A 56 -45.93 -42.71 15.63
N VAL A 57 -45.76 -41.97 14.53
CA VAL A 57 -46.11 -40.55 14.40
C VAL A 57 -47.61 -40.33 14.59
N GLN A 58 -48.48 -41.22 14.12
CA GLN A 58 -49.93 -41.15 14.40
C GLN A 58 -50.33 -41.53 15.83
N ARG A 59 -49.49 -42.29 16.55
CA ARG A 59 -49.70 -42.58 17.99
C ARG A 59 -49.19 -41.47 18.90
N GLN A 60 -48.23 -40.66 18.45
CA GLN A 60 -47.77 -39.48 19.18
C GLN A 60 -48.87 -38.46 19.52
N PRO A 61 -49.82 -38.09 18.63
CA PRO A 61 -50.88 -37.16 19.00
C PRO A 61 -51.86 -37.73 20.02
N GLN A 62 -51.99 -39.06 20.19
CA GLN A 62 -52.82 -39.66 21.25
C GLN A 62 -52.12 -39.68 22.61
N ASN A 63 -50.80 -39.90 22.65
CA ASN A 63 -50.02 -39.84 23.90
C ASN A 63 -49.74 -38.41 24.38
N GLU A 64 -49.89 -37.39 23.53
CA GLU A 64 -49.85 -35.98 23.93
C GLU A 64 -51.17 -35.48 24.56
N VAL A 65 -52.30 -36.18 24.37
CA VAL A 65 -53.59 -35.79 24.97
C VAL A 65 -53.59 -35.91 26.50
N ASP A 66 -52.82 -36.84 27.06
CA ASP A 66 -52.72 -37.03 28.53
C ASP A 66 -51.72 -36.08 29.22
N ARG A 67 -51.07 -35.17 28.47
CA ARG A 67 -50.26 -34.07 29.01
C ARG A 67 -50.68 -32.73 28.42
N GLN A 68 -51.97 -32.42 28.49
CA GLN A 68 -52.45 -31.06 28.21
C GLN A 68 -52.01 -30.10 29.34
N VAL A 69 -50.84 -29.50 29.18
CA VAL A 69 -50.58 -28.15 29.72
C VAL A 69 -51.69 -27.27 29.18
N PRO A 70 -52.40 -26.46 29.99
CA PRO A 70 -53.42 -25.55 29.47
C PRO A 70 -52.80 -24.67 28.39
N GLN A 71 -53.16 -24.92 27.13
CA GLN A 71 -52.74 -24.07 26.03
C GLN A 71 -53.56 -22.79 26.14
N GLU A 72 -52.91 -21.75 26.65
CA GLU A 72 -53.44 -20.41 26.69
C GLU A 72 -53.95 -20.01 25.29
N PRO A 73 -55.16 -19.44 25.19
CA PRO A 73 -55.69 -18.97 23.92
C PRO A 73 -54.68 -18.06 23.22
N GLN A 74 -54.53 -18.22 21.91
CA GLN A 74 -53.50 -17.52 21.13
C GLN A 74 -53.57 -16.00 21.34
N GLU A 75 -54.77 -15.43 21.41
CA GLU A 75 -55.00 -14.00 21.65
C GLU A 75 -54.52 -13.56 23.03
N VAL A 76 -54.80 -14.35 24.08
CA VAL A 76 -54.36 -14.06 25.45
C VAL A 76 -52.84 -14.15 25.55
N ARG A 77 -52.25 -15.17 24.92
CA ARG A 77 -50.79 -15.32 24.83
C ARG A 77 -50.14 -14.15 24.08
N GLN A 78 -50.74 -13.71 22.97
CA GLN A 78 -50.26 -12.56 22.20
C GLN A 78 -50.36 -11.27 23.01
N ALA A 79 -51.50 -11.02 23.68
CA ALA A 79 -51.70 -9.86 24.54
C ALA A 79 -50.67 -9.83 25.68
N ARG A 80 -50.42 -10.96 26.35
CA ARG A 80 -49.39 -11.05 27.40
C ARG A 80 -47.98 -10.77 26.85
N LEU A 81 -47.63 -11.30 25.68
CA LEU A 81 -46.33 -11.04 25.05
C LEU A 81 -46.18 -9.57 24.61
N GLN A 82 -47.25 -8.96 24.11
CA GLN A 82 -47.28 -7.53 23.78
C GLN A 82 -47.09 -6.67 25.03
N GLU A 83 -47.82 -6.98 26.11
CA GLU A 83 -47.68 -6.28 27.38
C GLU A 83 -46.26 -6.42 27.94
N GLN A 84 -45.68 -7.63 27.89
CA GLN A 84 -44.31 -7.88 28.29
C GLN A 84 -43.30 -7.09 27.43
N ALA A 85 -43.53 -7.01 26.12
CA ALA A 85 -42.68 -6.25 25.21
C ALA A 85 -42.74 -4.74 25.51
N LEU A 86 -43.94 -4.19 25.75
CA LEU A 86 -44.13 -2.79 26.14
C LEU A 86 -43.46 -2.47 27.48
N ARG A 87 -43.63 -3.34 28.48
CA ARG A 87 -42.94 -3.19 29.78
C ARG A 87 -41.42 -3.21 29.60
N GLN A 88 -40.89 -4.12 28.78
CA GLN A 88 -39.46 -4.14 28.49
C GLN A 88 -39.00 -2.89 27.74
N GLN A 89 -39.79 -2.38 26.80
CA GLN A 89 -39.48 -1.16 26.06
C GLN A 89 -39.41 0.05 27.00
N ALA A 90 -40.37 0.24 27.89
CA ALA A 90 -40.34 1.30 28.89
C ALA A 90 -39.07 1.24 29.75
N LEU A 91 -38.68 0.04 30.21
CA LEU A 91 -37.43 -0.17 30.93
C LEU A 91 -36.17 0.11 30.07
N ARG A 92 -36.25 0.02 28.73
CA ARG A 92 -35.13 0.41 27.83
C ARG A 92 -35.06 1.91 27.61
N GLU A 93 -36.20 2.60 27.63
CA GLU A 93 -36.27 4.05 27.46
C GLU A 93 -35.78 4.78 28.71
N GLU A 94 -36.01 4.22 29.89
CA GLU A 94 -35.51 4.72 31.17
C GLU A 94 -34.05 4.30 31.48
N GLU A 95 -33.47 3.40 30.68
CA GLU A 95 -32.12 2.85 30.90
C GLU A 95 -31.04 3.93 30.73
N ASN A 96 -30.18 4.11 31.74
CA ASN A 96 -29.05 5.02 31.61
C ASN A 96 -27.92 4.40 30.74
N GLU A 97 -26.97 5.23 30.30
CA GLU A 97 -25.91 4.77 29.38
C GLU A 97 -25.00 3.68 30.00
N GLU A 98 -24.80 3.69 31.33
CA GLU A 98 -23.98 2.69 32.02
C GLU A 98 -24.71 1.35 32.15
N GLU A 99 -25.97 1.38 32.55
CA GLU A 99 -26.88 0.23 32.58
C GLU A 99 -27.00 -0.40 31.20
N ARG A 100 -27.16 0.44 30.15
CA ARG A 100 -27.19 0.01 28.75
C ARG A 100 -25.91 -0.72 28.35
N ARG A 101 -24.75 -0.19 28.72
CA ARG A 101 -23.44 -0.83 28.46
C ARG A 101 -23.31 -2.16 29.18
N VAL A 102 -23.68 -2.22 30.46
CA VAL A 102 -23.63 -3.46 31.25
C VAL A 102 -24.53 -4.52 30.64
N ARG A 103 -25.76 -4.17 30.27
CA ARG A 103 -26.68 -5.09 29.61
C ARG A 103 -26.15 -5.58 28.26
N LEU A 104 -25.65 -4.67 27.42
CA LEU A 104 -25.12 -5.07 26.11
C LEU A 104 -23.90 -5.98 26.26
N ARG A 105 -23.05 -5.72 27.25
CA ARG A 105 -21.92 -6.60 27.61
C ARG A 105 -22.41 -7.97 28.05
N ASP A 106 -23.39 -8.04 28.95
CA ASP A 106 -23.95 -9.31 29.42
C ASP A 106 -24.70 -10.08 28.32
N LYS A 107 -25.36 -9.37 27.40
CA LYS A 107 -25.94 -9.98 26.20
C LYS A 107 -24.85 -10.57 25.30
N ALA A 108 -23.75 -9.85 25.10
CA ALA A 108 -22.63 -10.31 24.28
C ALA A 108 -21.93 -11.54 24.90
N THR A 109 -21.70 -11.56 26.21
CA THR A 109 -21.10 -12.70 26.91
C THR A 109 -21.99 -13.94 26.82
N ARG A 110 -23.30 -13.80 27.02
CA ARG A 110 -24.27 -14.90 26.84
C ARG A 110 -24.27 -15.41 25.40
N GLN A 111 -24.26 -14.53 24.41
CA GLN A 111 -24.17 -14.93 23.00
C GLN A 111 -22.85 -15.66 22.71
N GLN A 112 -21.73 -15.17 23.22
CA GLN A 112 -20.43 -15.82 23.05
C GLN A 112 -20.41 -17.23 23.66
N ALA A 113 -21.00 -17.41 24.85
CA ALA A 113 -21.12 -18.73 25.47
C ALA A 113 -21.92 -19.70 24.58
N VAL A 114 -23.02 -19.24 23.98
CA VAL A 114 -23.80 -20.03 23.00
C VAL A 114 -22.96 -20.35 21.75
N ARG A 115 -22.20 -19.39 21.22
CA ARG A 115 -21.30 -19.63 20.06
C ARG A 115 -20.18 -20.62 20.36
N ASN A 116 -19.67 -20.63 21.58
CA ASN A 116 -18.61 -21.53 22.00
C ASN A 116 -19.13 -22.97 22.23
N ALA A 117 -20.41 -23.12 22.58
CA ALA A 117 -21.07 -24.41 22.74
C ALA A 117 -21.67 -24.97 21.44
N GLU A 118 -21.70 -24.16 20.36
CA GLU A 118 -22.26 -24.51 19.05
C GLU A 118 -21.48 -25.67 18.40
N THR A 119 -22.19 -26.71 17.97
CA THR A 119 -21.61 -27.78 17.16
C THR A 119 -21.26 -27.29 15.75
N ASP A 120 -20.40 -28.02 15.04
CA ASP A 120 -20.01 -27.61 13.68
C ASP A 120 -21.19 -27.54 12.71
N ASP A 121 -22.19 -28.40 12.88
CA ASP A 121 -23.37 -28.42 12.01
C ASP A 121 -24.34 -27.28 12.34
N GLU A 122 -24.55 -26.96 13.61
CA GLU A 122 -25.30 -25.77 14.03
C GLU A 122 -24.63 -24.49 13.53
N ARG A 123 -23.29 -24.42 13.61
CA ARG A 123 -22.49 -23.31 13.07
C ARG A 123 -22.68 -23.17 11.57
N ARG A 124 -22.65 -24.27 10.83
CA ARG A 124 -22.89 -24.27 9.38
C ARG A 124 -24.29 -23.74 9.05
N VAL A 125 -25.32 -24.26 9.71
CA VAL A 125 -26.71 -23.81 9.51
C VAL A 125 -26.83 -22.30 9.77
N ARG A 126 -26.29 -21.82 10.89
CA ARG A 126 -26.29 -20.38 11.19
C ARG A 126 -25.60 -19.54 10.12
N MET A 127 -24.41 -19.95 9.67
CA MET A 127 -23.68 -19.20 8.64
C MET A 127 -24.44 -19.16 7.32
N ILE A 128 -25.16 -20.24 6.97
CA ILE A 128 -26.02 -20.29 5.79
C ILE A 128 -27.21 -19.34 5.96
N GLU A 129 -27.90 -19.38 7.09
CA GLU A 129 -29.02 -18.47 7.38
C GLU A 129 -28.58 -17.00 7.36
N ASP A 130 -27.42 -16.69 7.94
CA ASP A 130 -26.87 -15.34 7.94
C ASP A 130 -26.50 -14.86 6.53
N ASN A 131 -25.87 -15.71 5.72
CA ASN A 131 -25.56 -15.39 4.32
C ASN A 131 -26.84 -15.13 3.51
N LEU A 132 -27.88 -15.95 3.69
CA LEU A 132 -29.17 -15.77 3.01
C LEU A 132 -29.85 -14.46 3.45
N ARG A 133 -29.84 -14.14 4.74
CA ARG A 133 -30.36 -12.85 5.25
C ARG A 133 -29.64 -11.67 4.60
N HIS A 134 -28.31 -11.69 4.57
CA HIS A 134 -27.52 -10.63 3.92
C HIS A 134 -27.74 -10.57 2.41
N GLN A 135 -28.00 -11.69 1.74
CA GLN A 135 -28.34 -11.70 0.32
C GLN A 135 -29.67 -11.00 0.05
N VAL A 136 -30.70 -11.31 0.85
CA VAL A 136 -32.02 -10.66 0.74
C VAL A 136 -31.92 -9.16 1.02
N LEU A 137 -31.19 -8.75 2.07
CA LEU A 137 -30.97 -7.34 2.37
C LEU A 137 -30.24 -6.62 1.22
N ARG A 138 -29.16 -7.20 0.69
CA ARG A 138 -28.40 -6.64 -0.44
C ARG A 138 -29.21 -6.54 -1.74
N ALA A 139 -30.17 -7.45 -1.94
CA ALA A 139 -31.07 -7.40 -3.09
C ALA A 139 -32.10 -6.25 -2.98
N GLN A 140 -32.45 -5.85 -1.76
CA GLN A 140 -33.39 -4.76 -1.47
C GLN A 140 -32.70 -3.39 -1.26
N GLU A 141 -31.37 -3.34 -1.26
CA GLU A 141 -30.59 -2.10 -1.09
C GLU A 141 -30.95 -1.07 -2.16
N THR A 142 -31.16 0.16 -1.72
CA THR A 142 -31.23 1.31 -2.62
C THR A 142 -29.86 1.57 -3.25
N VAL A 143 -29.83 2.38 -4.31
CA VAL A 143 -28.57 2.76 -4.96
C VAL A 143 -27.66 3.53 -3.98
N GLU A 144 -28.24 4.41 -3.16
CA GLU A 144 -27.53 5.18 -2.16
C GLU A 144 -26.91 4.26 -1.09
N ASP A 145 -27.69 3.35 -0.52
CA ASP A 145 -27.19 2.39 0.48
C ASP A 145 -26.06 1.51 -0.09
N ARG A 146 -26.20 1.08 -1.35
CA ARG A 146 -25.17 0.30 -2.05
C ARG A 146 -23.89 1.11 -2.21
N MET A 147 -23.99 2.39 -2.58
CA MET A 147 -22.83 3.28 -2.72
C MET A 147 -22.17 3.54 -1.37
N SER A 148 -22.95 3.81 -0.32
CA SER A 148 -22.44 4.00 1.03
C SER A 148 -21.72 2.75 1.53
N ARG A 149 -22.31 1.55 1.35
CA ARG A 149 -21.65 0.29 1.71
C ARG A 149 -20.36 0.08 0.92
N ALA A 150 -20.38 0.27 -0.40
CA ALA A 150 -19.18 0.13 -1.24
C ALA A 150 -18.07 1.12 -0.85
N MET A 151 -18.43 2.33 -0.43
CA MET A 151 -17.48 3.34 0.07
C MET A 151 -16.86 2.89 1.39
N VAL A 152 -17.66 2.39 2.34
CA VAL A 152 -17.16 1.85 3.61
C VAL A 152 -16.27 0.63 3.37
N ASP A 153 -16.64 -0.27 2.47
CA ASP A 153 -15.84 -1.44 2.12
C ASP A 153 -14.49 -1.04 1.50
N ARG A 154 -14.48 -0.04 0.62
CA ARG A 154 -13.25 0.52 0.03
C ARG A 154 -12.34 1.12 1.11
N LEU A 155 -12.89 1.94 2.01
CA LEU A 155 -12.13 2.56 3.09
C LEU A 155 -11.57 1.52 4.06
N ARG A 156 -12.36 0.49 4.40
CA ARG A 156 -11.89 -0.63 5.22
C ARG A 156 -10.73 -1.36 4.55
N HIS A 157 -10.81 -1.59 3.23
CA HIS A 157 -9.73 -2.22 2.48
C HIS A 157 -8.47 -1.35 2.43
N GLU A 158 -8.62 -0.04 2.26
CA GLU A 158 -7.52 0.91 2.28
C GLU A 158 -6.82 0.95 3.65
N ILE A 159 -7.58 0.96 4.75
CA ILE A 159 -7.03 0.86 6.11
C ILE A 159 -6.26 -0.44 6.27
N TYR A 160 -6.82 -1.57 5.84
CA TYR A 160 -6.12 -2.86 5.85
C TYR A 160 -4.80 -2.80 5.07
N LEU A 161 -4.80 -2.25 3.85
CA LEU A 161 -3.57 -2.13 3.03
C LEU A 161 -2.51 -1.19 3.64
N ASN A 162 -2.94 -0.16 4.37
CA ASN A 162 -2.02 0.78 5.04
C ASN A 162 -1.41 0.17 6.31
N GLU A 163 -2.14 -0.70 7.00
CA GLU A 163 -1.68 -1.43 8.18
C GLU A 163 -0.95 -2.74 7.81
N GLU A 164 -1.08 -3.19 6.57
CA GLU A 164 -0.49 -4.43 6.02
C GLU A 164 1.03 -4.42 6.17
N THR A 165 1.57 -5.47 6.81
CA THR A 165 3.01 -5.69 6.88
C THR A 165 3.57 -6.11 5.51
N ASN A 166 4.89 -5.96 5.30
CA ASN A 166 5.50 -6.38 4.04
C ASN A 166 5.35 -7.88 3.76
N GLU A 167 5.31 -8.72 4.80
CA GLU A 167 5.14 -10.17 4.68
C GLU A 167 3.70 -10.51 4.25
N GLU A 168 2.69 -9.93 4.91
CA GLU A 168 1.28 -10.07 4.53
C GLU A 168 1.02 -9.56 3.11
N ALA A 169 1.64 -8.44 2.71
CA ALA A 169 1.54 -7.92 1.36
C ALA A 169 2.16 -8.85 0.31
N GLN A 170 3.23 -9.57 0.65
CA GLN A 170 3.84 -10.57 -0.22
C GLN A 170 2.92 -11.79 -0.38
N GLU A 171 2.39 -12.30 0.73
CA GLU A 171 1.44 -13.43 0.73
C GLU A 171 0.19 -13.09 -0.10
N ARG A 172 -0.44 -11.93 0.12
CA ARG A 172 -1.60 -11.49 -0.67
C ARG A 172 -1.31 -11.44 -2.16
N ARG A 173 -0.13 -10.93 -2.55
CA ARG A 173 0.30 -10.87 -3.96
C ARG A 173 0.59 -12.25 -4.53
N GLU A 174 1.12 -13.16 -3.72
CA GLU A 174 1.36 -14.55 -4.11
C GLU A 174 0.05 -15.31 -4.32
N VAL A 175 -0.88 -15.25 -3.36
CA VAL A 175 -2.22 -15.82 -3.49
C VAL A 175 -2.94 -15.27 -4.73
N ASN A 176 -2.85 -13.96 -4.98
CA ASN A 176 -3.43 -13.38 -6.20
C ASN A 176 -2.73 -13.88 -7.48
N ARG A 177 -1.40 -14.05 -7.47
CA ARG A 177 -0.67 -14.62 -8.63
C ARG A 177 -1.11 -16.06 -8.91
N GLU A 178 -1.24 -16.87 -7.87
CA GLU A 178 -1.71 -18.26 -7.98
C GLU A 178 -3.16 -18.32 -8.47
N LEU A 179 -4.04 -17.45 -7.95
CA LEU A 179 -5.43 -17.36 -8.41
C LEU A 179 -5.50 -16.99 -9.90
N MET A 180 -4.69 -16.04 -10.35
CA MET A 180 -4.62 -15.67 -11.76
C MET A 180 -4.03 -16.78 -12.63
N ALA A 181 -3.06 -17.54 -12.12
CA ALA A 181 -2.47 -18.69 -12.83
C ALA A 181 -3.50 -19.82 -13.00
N THR A 182 -4.13 -20.23 -11.90
CA THR A 182 -5.18 -21.27 -11.92
C THR A 182 -6.36 -20.88 -12.80
N SER A 183 -6.78 -19.61 -12.76
CA SER A 183 -7.84 -19.11 -13.65
C SER A 183 -7.44 -19.22 -15.13
N ARG A 184 -6.18 -18.95 -15.48
CA ARG A 184 -5.67 -19.08 -16.87
C ARG A 184 -5.51 -20.52 -17.32
N GLU A 185 -5.25 -21.45 -16.41
CA GLU A 185 -5.11 -22.87 -16.72
C GLU A 185 -6.46 -23.51 -17.07
N ILE A 186 -7.53 -23.09 -16.39
CA ILE A 186 -8.89 -23.59 -16.63
C ILE A 186 -9.65 -22.81 -17.72
N GLU A 187 -9.13 -21.65 -18.13
CA GLU A 187 -9.70 -20.77 -19.17
C GLU A 187 -9.90 -21.53 -20.49
N ASN A 188 -11.13 -21.50 -21.01
CA ASN A 188 -11.43 -22.07 -22.32
C ASN A 188 -10.92 -21.16 -23.47
N GLU A 189 -11.03 -21.59 -24.72
CA GLU A 189 -10.47 -20.84 -25.85
C GLU A 189 -11.19 -19.50 -26.10
N GLU A 190 -12.53 -19.47 -25.95
CA GLU A 190 -13.34 -18.26 -26.13
C GLU A 190 -13.01 -17.21 -25.06
N GLU A 191 -13.00 -17.59 -23.77
CA GLU A 191 -12.63 -16.74 -22.65
C GLU A 191 -11.22 -16.16 -22.82
N ARG A 192 -10.29 -16.98 -23.34
CA ARG A 192 -8.91 -16.55 -23.60
C ARG A 192 -8.82 -15.46 -24.65
N ASP A 193 -9.60 -15.58 -25.71
CA ASP A 193 -9.62 -14.60 -26.79
C ASP A 193 -10.35 -13.33 -26.37
N GLU A 194 -11.44 -13.42 -25.62
CA GLU A 194 -12.11 -12.27 -24.99
C GLU A 194 -11.15 -11.49 -24.07
N ARG A 195 -10.41 -12.18 -23.20
CA ARG A 195 -9.42 -11.53 -22.32
C ARG A 195 -8.29 -10.86 -23.11
N ARG A 196 -7.83 -11.46 -24.21
CA ARG A 196 -6.79 -10.86 -25.08
C ARG A 196 -7.32 -9.61 -25.77
N GLU A 197 -8.56 -9.67 -26.25
CA GLU A 197 -9.25 -8.55 -26.87
C GLU A 197 -9.44 -7.41 -25.87
N GLU A 198 -9.96 -7.70 -24.67
CA GLU A 198 -10.14 -6.72 -23.60
C GLU A 198 -8.79 -6.09 -23.20
N ASN A 199 -7.73 -6.89 -23.10
CA ASN A 199 -6.39 -6.37 -22.82
C ASN A 199 -5.90 -5.43 -23.93
N ARG A 200 -6.13 -5.79 -25.21
CA ARG A 200 -5.79 -4.93 -26.35
C ARG A 200 -6.51 -3.59 -26.28
N LEU A 201 -7.84 -3.61 -26.11
CA LEU A 201 -8.66 -2.40 -26.00
C LEU A 201 -8.29 -1.55 -24.78
N ARG A 202 -7.96 -2.18 -23.65
CA ARG A 202 -7.47 -1.46 -22.45
C ARG A 202 -6.14 -0.76 -22.74
N MET A 203 -5.21 -1.43 -23.40
CA MET A 203 -3.90 -0.87 -23.74
C MET A 203 -4.00 0.24 -24.80
N GLU A 204 -4.96 0.14 -25.71
CA GLU A 204 -5.28 1.17 -26.70
C GLU A 204 -5.85 2.43 -26.05
N ARG A 205 -6.88 2.31 -25.19
CA ARG A 205 -7.39 3.47 -24.41
C ARG A 205 -6.31 4.18 -23.61
N LEU A 206 -5.42 3.43 -22.97
CA LEU A 206 -4.30 4.03 -22.22
C LEU A 206 -3.30 4.75 -23.13
N ARG A 207 -3.19 4.38 -24.41
CA ARG A 207 -2.34 5.11 -25.37
C ARG A 207 -3.03 6.41 -25.79
N GLU A 208 -4.31 6.33 -26.13
CA GLU A 208 -5.13 7.49 -26.48
C GLU A 208 -5.12 8.53 -25.34
N GLU A 209 -5.38 8.11 -24.10
CA GLU A 209 -5.37 9.00 -22.93
C GLU A 209 -4.00 9.68 -22.73
N ARG A 210 -2.90 8.95 -22.94
CA ARG A 210 -1.56 9.57 -22.87
C ARG A 210 -1.31 10.54 -24.02
N GLU A 211 -1.77 10.23 -25.22
CA GLU A 211 -1.64 11.12 -26.38
C GLU A 211 -2.45 12.40 -26.18
N GLU A 212 -3.66 12.29 -25.62
CA GLU A 212 -4.50 13.42 -25.21
C GLU A 212 -3.82 14.27 -24.13
N ASP A 213 -3.28 13.65 -23.07
CA ASP A 213 -2.54 14.35 -22.01
C ASP A 213 -1.29 15.07 -22.57
N GLU A 214 -0.55 14.42 -23.48
CA GLU A 214 0.61 15.01 -24.15
C GLU A 214 0.21 16.16 -25.09
N GLU A 215 -0.95 16.06 -25.75
CA GLU A 215 -1.50 17.14 -26.56
C GLU A 215 -1.97 18.31 -25.70
N LEU A 216 -2.67 18.06 -24.59
CA LEU A 216 -3.06 19.08 -23.62
C LEU A 216 -1.84 19.81 -23.06
N LEU A 217 -0.80 19.07 -22.70
CA LEU A 217 0.46 19.66 -22.23
C LEU A 217 1.12 20.51 -23.32
N ARG A 218 1.13 20.05 -24.58
CA ARG A 218 1.64 20.83 -25.72
C ARG A 218 0.84 22.12 -25.94
N ALA A 219 -0.49 22.06 -25.86
CA ALA A 219 -1.36 23.21 -26.01
C ALA A 219 -1.16 24.23 -24.87
N MET A 220 -1.06 23.75 -23.63
CA MET A 220 -0.81 24.58 -22.46
C MET A 220 0.54 25.32 -22.57
N ASN A 221 1.61 24.61 -22.96
CA ASN A 221 2.91 25.23 -23.23
C ASN A 221 2.86 26.25 -24.39
N ALA A 222 2.08 25.97 -25.44
CA ALA A 222 1.93 26.89 -26.57
C ALA A 222 1.21 28.19 -26.15
N LEU A 223 0.21 28.12 -25.28
CA LEU A 223 -0.47 29.30 -24.72
C LEU A 223 0.46 30.11 -23.82
N GLU A 224 1.21 29.45 -22.93
CA GLU A 224 2.20 30.11 -22.08
C GLU A 224 3.26 30.84 -22.91
N HIS A 225 3.69 30.25 -24.04
CA HIS A 225 4.62 30.89 -24.95
C HIS A 225 4.00 31.95 -25.87
N ALA A 226 2.68 31.92 -26.10
CA ALA A 226 1.98 32.94 -26.89
C ALA A 226 1.77 34.25 -26.11
N GLU A 227 1.69 34.21 -24.77
CA GLU A 227 1.66 35.41 -23.93
C GLU A 227 3.01 36.17 -23.89
N ILE A 228 4.12 35.48 -24.23
CA ILE A 228 5.46 36.07 -24.33
C ILE A 228 5.78 36.40 -25.80
N ILE A 229 4.89 37.14 -26.47
CA ILE A 229 5.21 37.78 -27.75
C ILE A 229 5.44 39.27 -27.45
N PRO A 230 6.71 39.74 -27.39
CA PRO A 230 6.98 41.17 -27.53
C PRO A 230 6.34 41.61 -28.85
N MET A 231 5.65 42.76 -28.88
CA MET A 231 5.19 43.32 -30.16
C MET A 231 6.42 43.62 -31.03
N GLU A 232 6.84 42.65 -31.85
CA GLU A 232 7.88 42.82 -32.87
C GLU A 232 7.33 43.76 -33.94
N THR A 233 8.10 44.79 -34.25
CA THR A 233 7.89 45.59 -35.47
C THR A 233 8.14 44.72 -36.71
N GLU A 234 7.61 45.09 -37.88
CA GLU A 234 7.85 44.33 -39.11
C GLU A 234 9.36 44.21 -39.45
N GLU A 235 10.14 45.23 -39.11
CA GLU A 235 11.60 45.26 -39.27
C GLU A 235 12.30 44.24 -38.34
N GLU A 236 11.87 44.12 -37.09
CA GLU A 236 12.42 43.14 -36.14
C GLU A 236 12.02 41.71 -36.51
N ARG A 237 10.78 41.51 -36.99
CA ARG A 237 10.31 40.22 -37.48
C ARG A 237 11.09 39.75 -38.70
N THR A 238 11.29 40.62 -39.69
CA THR A 238 12.06 40.29 -40.89
C THR A 238 13.52 40.02 -40.56
N PHE A 239 14.14 40.81 -39.67
CA PHE A 239 15.49 40.56 -39.19
C PHE A 239 15.62 39.21 -38.47
N ARG A 240 14.65 38.86 -37.61
CA ARG A 240 14.62 37.56 -36.92
C ARG A 240 14.44 36.39 -37.89
N GLU A 241 13.53 36.52 -38.86
CA GLU A 241 13.31 35.50 -39.89
C GLU A 241 14.56 35.30 -40.77
N GLU A 242 15.24 36.38 -41.17
CA GLU A 242 16.52 36.31 -41.89
C GLU A 242 17.62 35.65 -41.06
N LEU A 243 17.71 35.96 -39.76
CA LEU A 243 18.67 35.34 -38.83
C LEU A 243 18.44 33.83 -38.72
N PHE A 244 17.18 33.40 -38.54
CA PHE A 244 16.84 31.97 -38.51
C PHE A 244 17.10 31.29 -39.85
N ALA A 245 16.77 31.93 -40.98
CA ALA A 245 17.05 31.41 -42.32
C ALA A 245 18.56 31.31 -42.60
N ALA A 246 19.37 32.27 -42.14
CA ALA A 246 20.82 32.23 -42.23
C ALA A 246 21.41 31.10 -41.39
N ARG A 247 20.91 30.91 -40.16
CA ARG A 247 21.31 29.81 -39.25
C ARG A 247 20.94 28.44 -39.82
N ASN A 248 19.74 28.30 -40.40
CA ASN A 248 19.30 27.06 -41.03
C ASN A 248 20.12 26.72 -42.28
N ARG A 249 20.51 27.73 -43.06
CA ARG A 249 21.41 27.57 -44.23
C ARG A 249 22.83 27.17 -43.85
N THR A 250 23.38 27.74 -42.78
CA THR A 250 24.73 27.40 -42.29
C THR A 250 24.77 26.05 -41.58
N GLY A 251 23.65 25.60 -41.03
CA GLY A 251 23.57 24.38 -40.22
C GLY A 251 24.23 24.59 -38.86
N VAL A 252 23.61 24.08 -37.80
CA VAL A 252 24.23 24.14 -36.47
C VAL A 252 25.40 23.15 -36.47
N PRO A 253 26.66 23.59 -36.21
CA PRO A 253 27.77 22.66 -36.10
C PRO A 253 27.44 21.63 -35.01
N ARG A 254 27.67 20.34 -35.29
CA ARG A 254 27.40 19.26 -34.33
C ARG A 254 28.34 19.39 -33.11
N THR A 255 27.95 20.22 -32.15
CA THR A 255 28.73 20.52 -30.94
C THR A 255 28.90 19.31 -30.04
N HIS A 256 28.01 18.31 -30.11
CA HIS A 256 28.13 17.07 -29.35
C HIS A 256 29.48 16.36 -29.60
N ARG A 257 29.97 16.36 -30.86
CA ARG A 257 31.25 15.73 -31.20
C ARG A 257 32.46 16.55 -30.74
N ALA A 258 32.28 17.86 -30.53
CA ALA A 258 33.30 18.74 -29.96
C ALA A 258 33.33 18.70 -28.42
N ALA A 259 32.19 18.43 -27.77
CA ALA A 259 32.07 18.30 -26.33
C ALA A 259 32.53 16.91 -25.81
N CYS A 260 32.35 15.85 -26.62
CA CYS A 260 32.85 14.52 -26.30
C CYS A 260 34.36 14.42 -26.56
N LYS A 261 35.17 14.71 -25.53
CA LYS A 261 36.58 14.29 -25.52
C LYS A 261 36.61 12.76 -25.48
N ASN A 262 37.28 12.11 -26.42
CA ASN A 262 37.52 10.67 -26.37
C ASN A 262 38.40 10.34 -25.15
N LEU A 263 37.79 9.88 -24.07
CA LEU A 263 38.50 9.31 -22.93
C LEU A 263 38.82 7.85 -23.25
N ALA A 264 40.09 7.53 -23.47
CA ALA A 264 40.53 6.17 -23.81
C ALA A 264 40.36 5.16 -22.65
N SER A 265 40.24 5.65 -21.41
CA SER A 265 40.05 4.86 -20.19
C SER A 265 39.57 5.80 -19.07
N GLU A 266 38.51 5.40 -18.36
CA GLU A 266 37.99 6.13 -17.17
C GLU A 266 39.01 6.15 -16.02
N ASP A 267 39.90 5.15 -15.95
CA ASP A 267 40.91 5.01 -14.88
C ASP A 267 42.04 6.04 -14.96
N ARG A 268 42.12 6.81 -16.06
CA ARG A 268 43.16 7.83 -16.30
C ARG A 268 42.65 9.27 -16.19
N VAL A 269 41.47 9.50 -15.62
CA VAL A 269 40.99 10.85 -15.36
C VAL A 269 41.71 11.39 -14.11
N PRO A 270 42.55 12.45 -14.21
CA PRO A 270 43.18 13.03 -13.04
C PRO A 270 42.11 13.54 -12.07
N LEU A 271 42.20 13.13 -10.80
CA LEU A 271 41.31 13.62 -9.77
C LEU A 271 41.48 15.15 -9.66
N HIS A 272 40.41 15.91 -9.89
CA HIS A 272 40.46 17.36 -9.71
C HIS A 272 40.42 17.68 -8.22
N ASP A 273 41.53 18.23 -7.71
CA ASP A 273 41.63 18.72 -6.34
C ASP A 273 41.69 20.25 -6.34
N CYS A 274 40.66 20.89 -5.79
CA CYS A 274 40.58 22.34 -5.64
C CYS A 274 41.46 22.88 -4.48
N GLY A 275 42.10 22.00 -3.72
CA GLY A 275 42.92 22.33 -2.56
C GLY A 275 42.11 22.78 -1.34
N GLU A 276 42.77 23.35 -0.33
CA GLU A 276 42.09 23.80 0.90
C GLU A 276 41.36 25.14 0.73
N MET A 277 40.16 25.23 1.32
CA MET A 277 39.31 26.42 1.34
C MET A 277 39.84 27.49 2.31
N THR A 278 40.94 28.14 1.95
CA THR A 278 41.74 29.04 2.81
C THR A 278 41.50 30.52 2.56
N VAL A 279 40.85 30.89 1.45
CA VAL A 279 40.64 32.29 1.09
C VAL A 279 39.35 32.80 1.69
N THR A 280 39.41 33.82 2.53
CA THR A 280 38.22 34.39 3.18
C THR A 280 37.75 35.65 2.45
N CYS A 281 36.44 35.78 2.25
CA CYS A 281 35.81 36.99 1.73
C CYS A 281 35.88 38.11 2.77
N SER A 282 36.31 39.31 2.38
CA SER A 282 36.41 40.48 3.26
C SER A 282 35.07 40.95 3.82
N GLU A 283 33.98 40.81 3.05
CA GLU A 283 32.68 41.41 3.37
C GLU A 283 31.80 40.50 4.24
N CYS A 284 31.82 39.18 4.00
CA CYS A 284 30.92 38.24 4.67
C CYS A 284 31.64 37.08 5.39
N ASN A 285 32.98 37.08 5.40
CA ASN A 285 33.81 36.04 6.01
C ASN A 285 33.59 34.62 5.46
N ALA A 286 32.91 34.46 4.33
CA ALA A 286 32.79 33.17 3.64
C ALA A 286 34.17 32.67 3.18
N ARG A 287 34.44 31.37 3.36
CA ARG A 287 35.68 30.72 2.92
C ARG A 287 35.49 30.19 1.49
N HIS A 288 36.50 30.37 0.64
CA HIS A 288 36.53 30.03 -0.78
C HIS A 288 37.82 29.29 -1.16
N PHE A 289 37.80 28.59 -2.29
CA PHE A 289 39.00 27.99 -2.88
C PHE A 289 39.85 29.06 -3.59
N LYS A 290 41.16 28.82 -3.70
CA LYS A 290 42.08 29.77 -4.35
C LYS A 290 41.71 30.03 -5.83
N GLY A 291 41.27 28.98 -6.54
CA GLY A 291 40.88 29.06 -7.95
C GLY A 291 39.58 29.83 -8.21
N GLU A 292 38.74 30.02 -7.20
CA GLU A 292 37.49 30.78 -7.31
C GLU A 292 37.68 32.28 -7.15
N ARG A 293 38.89 32.73 -6.76
CA ARG A 293 39.17 34.14 -6.47
C ARG A 293 39.14 34.95 -7.77
N PRO A 294 38.19 35.89 -7.94
CA PRO A 294 38.19 36.77 -9.10
C PRO A 294 39.37 37.75 -9.05
N THR A 295 39.78 38.28 -10.21
CA THR A 295 40.87 39.27 -10.33
C THR A 295 40.67 40.47 -9.40
N ASP A 296 39.41 40.90 -9.23
CA ASP A 296 38.98 42.01 -8.37
C ASP A 296 39.10 41.72 -6.86
N LYS A 297 39.45 40.50 -6.46
CA LYS A 297 39.48 40.00 -5.07
C LYS A 297 38.14 40.07 -4.32
N LYS A 298 37.05 40.51 -4.98
CA LYS A 298 35.68 40.58 -4.46
C LYS A 298 34.85 39.42 -5.00
N PHE A 299 34.30 38.61 -4.10
CA PHE A 299 33.50 37.45 -4.46
C PHE A 299 32.05 37.85 -4.79
N THR A 300 31.56 37.39 -5.94
CA THR A 300 30.16 37.57 -6.36
C THR A 300 29.26 36.48 -5.79
N GLN A 301 29.77 35.26 -5.63
CA GLN A 301 28.97 34.09 -5.26
C GLN A 301 28.45 34.10 -3.81
N CYS A 302 29.18 34.70 -2.86
CA CYS A 302 28.79 34.68 -1.45
C CYS A 302 27.91 35.86 -1.04
N CYS A 303 28.29 37.09 -1.40
CA CYS A 303 27.61 38.31 -0.95
C CYS A 303 27.37 39.33 -2.07
N ALA A 304 27.52 38.91 -3.34
CA ALA A 304 27.42 39.80 -4.49
C ALA A 304 28.28 41.07 -4.36
N LYS A 305 29.53 40.92 -3.91
CA LYS A 305 30.46 42.02 -3.59
C LYS A 305 30.00 42.93 -2.43
N GLY A 306 29.39 42.35 -1.38
CA GLY A 306 28.94 43.07 -0.17
C GLY A 306 27.53 43.67 -0.26
N LYS A 307 26.77 43.36 -1.32
CA LYS A 307 25.42 43.90 -1.54
C LYS A 307 24.32 43.17 -0.77
N MET A 308 24.63 42.01 -0.19
CA MET A 308 23.69 41.21 0.60
C MET A 308 24.20 41.05 2.03
N ILE A 309 23.34 41.37 3.01
CA ILE A 309 23.56 41.05 4.41
C ILE A 309 23.08 39.62 4.63
N LEU A 310 24.01 38.71 4.92
CA LEU A 310 23.68 37.34 5.29
C LEU A 310 23.42 37.28 6.81
N PRO A 311 22.26 36.77 7.26
CA PRO A 311 22.06 36.49 8.67
C PRO A 311 23.09 35.46 9.14
N PRO A 312 23.49 35.48 10.43
CA PRO A 312 24.41 34.48 10.95
C PRO A 312 23.83 33.07 10.75
N PRO A 313 24.65 32.10 10.33
CA PRO A 313 24.18 30.75 10.07
C PRO A 313 23.56 30.16 11.32
N LYS A 314 22.38 29.54 11.17
CA LYS A 314 21.73 28.83 12.27
C LYS A 314 22.65 27.72 12.77
N GLU A 315 22.62 27.46 14.07
CA GLU A 315 23.37 26.34 14.63
C GLU A 315 22.87 25.02 14.05
N CYS A 316 23.80 24.08 13.83
CA CYS A 316 23.46 22.74 13.37
C CYS A 316 22.56 22.08 14.42
N PRO A 317 21.37 21.56 14.04
CA PRO A 317 20.50 20.87 14.98
C PRO A 317 21.23 19.75 15.72
N GLN A 318 21.08 19.71 17.05
CA GLN A 318 21.81 18.80 17.94
C GLN A 318 21.83 17.31 17.50
N PRO A 319 20.72 16.72 17.01
CA PRO A 319 20.75 15.33 16.52
C PRO A 319 21.69 15.14 15.32
N LEU A 320 21.70 16.11 14.39
CA LEU A 320 22.57 16.07 13.21
C LEU A 320 24.03 16.33 13.58
N ALA A 321 24.28 17.25 14.52
CA ALA A 321 25.62 17.51 15.05
C ALA A 321 26.24 16.23 15.66
N LYS A 322 25.48 15.50 16.49
CA LYS A 322 25.93 14.23 17.08
C LYS A 322 26.20 13.14 16.02
N LEU A 323 25.40 13.09 14.94
CA LEU A 323 25.64 12.18 13.83
C LEU A 323 26.90 12.54 13.03
N LEU A 324 27.18 13.84 12.85
CA LEU A 324 28.37 14.34 12.15
C LEU A 324 29.66 14.25 12.99
N GLN A 325 29.54 14.30 14.32
CA GLN A 325 30.67 14.21 15.26
C GLN A 325 31.03 12.77 15.64
N ASN A 326 30.25 11.78 15.21
CA ASN A 326 30.33 10.36 15.61
C ASN A 326 29.91 10.08 17.06
N ASP A 327 29.16 10.98 17.69
CA ASP A 327 28.68 10.88 19.07
C ASP A 327 27.27 10.27 19.18
N HIS A 328 26.88 9.43 18.20
CA HIS A 328 25.57 8.78 18.15
C HIS A 328 25.69 7.34 17.63
N PRO A 329 24.92 6.36 18.15
CA PRO A 329 25.01 4.96 17.72
C PRO A 329 24.77 4.74 16.21
N LYS A 330 23.95 5.61 15.59
CA LYS A 330 23.68 5.60 14.14
C LYS A 330 24.69 6.38 13.30
N ALA A 331 25.70 7.02 13.90
CA ALA A 331 26.63 7.89 13.17
C ALA A 331 27.41 7.13 12.09
N LYS A 332 27.83 5.89 12.36
CA LYS A 332 28.55 5.06 11.37
C LYS A 332 27.72 4.79 10.12
N ALA A 333 26.46 4.41 10.29
CA ALA A 333 25.52 4.18 9.19
C ALA A 333 25.18 5.50 8.45
N PHE A 334 25.07 6.60 9.19
CA PHE A 334 24.87 7.93 8.64
C PHE A 334 26.05 8.38 7.77
N MET A 335 27.28 8.26 8.27
CA MET A 335 28.51 8.60 7.53
C MET A 335 28.69 7.76 6.26
N MET A 336 28.32 6.47 6.30
CA MET A 336 28.33 5.62 5.10
C MET A 336 27.35 6.12 4.02
N LYS A 337 26.20 6.67 4.41
CA LYS A 337 25.13 7.10 3.51
C LYS A 337 25.06 8.62 3.31
N ILE A 338 25.98 9.39 3.88
CA ILE A 338 25.93 10.86 3.90
C ILE A 338 25.86 11.47 2.49
N ARG A 339 26.51 10.84 1.51
CA ARG A 339 26.44 11.27 0.10
C ARG A 339 25.04 11.13 -0.48
N ASN A 340 24.33 10.04 -0.17
CA ASN A 340 22.98 9.82 -0.67
C ASN A 340 22.01 10.84 -0.08
N TYR A 341 22.15 11.15 1.22
CA TYR A 341 21.37 12.20 1.86
C TYR A 341 21.65 13.58 1.24
N ASN A 342 22.93 13.94 1.05
CA ASN A 342 23.30 15.22 0.44
C ASN A 342 22.77 15.34 -1.00
N SER A 343 22.85 14.28 -1.80
CA SER A 343 22.32 14.25 -3.17
C SER A 343 20.80 14.38 -3.21
N ALA A 344 20.08 13.75 -2.28
CA ALA A 344 18.62 13.87 -2.18
C ALA A 344 18.18 15.30 -1.86
N HIS A 345 18.99 16.06 -1.10
CA HIS A 345 18.71 17.45 -0.76
C HIS A 345 19.26 18.48 -1.77
N ALA A 346 20.01 18.05 -2.78
CA ALA A 346 20.62 18.96 -3.77
C ALA A 346 19.60 19.64 -4.71
N PHE A 347 18.38 19.11 -4.82
CA PHE A 347 17.31 19.66 -5.66
C PHE A 347 16.40 20.68 -4.95
N ALA A 348 16.58 20.92 -3.65
CA ALA A 348 15.77 21.87 -2.90
C ALA A 348 16.35 23.30 -3.01
N SER A 349 16.17 23.96 -4.15
CA SER A 349 16.34 25.42 -4.22
C SER A 349 15.10 26.08 -3.62
N LEU A 350 15.09 26.27 -2.30
CA LEU A 350 14.13 27.15 -1.66
C LEU A 350 14.65 28.58 -1.74
N GLU A 351 13.89 29.48 -2.35
CA GLU A 351 14.21 30.90 -2.40
C GLU A 351 14.39 31.47 -0.98
N PRO A 352 15.60 31.90 -0.61
CA PRO A 352 15.78 32.60 0.64
C PRO A 352 15.32 34.05 0.48
N ARG A 353 14.35 34.48 1.30
CA ARG A 353 13.95 35.89 1.42
C ARG A 353 15.08 36.68 2.10
N PHE A 354 16.04 37.19 1.32
CA PHE A 354 17.06 38.10 1.81
C PHE A 354 16.68 39.55 1.54
N HIS A 355 16.81 40.42 2.54
CA HIS A 355 16.61 41.86 2.37
C HIS A 355 17.81 42.48 1.64
N ARG A 356 17.56 43.03 0.45
CA ARG A 356 18.53 43.88 -0.26
C ARG A 356 18.58 45.24 0.46
N LEU A 357 19.77 45.76 0.75
CA LEU A 357 19.90 47.13 1.25
C LEU A 357 19.39 48.09 0.16
N GLN A 358 18.24 48.72 0.40
CA GLN A 358 17.68 49.72 -0.48
C GLN A 358 18.48 51.03 -0.35
N GLY A 359 19.09 51.45 -1.45
CA GLY A 359 19.63 52.79 -1.65
C GLY A 359 19.08 53.36 -2.96
N VAL A 360 18.08 54.24 -2.80
CA VAL A 360 17.57 55.35 -3.65
C VAL A 360 17.66 55.25 -5.20
N ASP A 361 16.46 55.19 -5.80
CA ASP A 361 15.90 55.27 -7.18
C ASP A 361 16.63 55.98 -8.36
N PRO A 362 16.10 55.96 -9.62
CA PRO A 362 15.07 55.10 -10.22
C PRO A 362 15.43 54.53 -11.62
N THR A 363 14.67 53.51 -12.06
CA THR A 363 14.32 53.09 -13.44
C THR A 363 14.40 51.57 -13.63
N VAL A 364 13.31 51.08 -14.20
CA VAL A 364 12.93 49.71 -14.56
C VAL A 364 14.09 48.79 -14.97
N SER A 365 14.21 47.66 -14.29
CA SER A 365 14.22 46.33 -14.94
C SER A 365 14.16 45.25 -13.86
N GLU A 366 13.07 44.51 -13.83
CA GLU A 366 12.97 43.28 -13.05
C GLU A 366 13.83 42.22 -13.75
N SER A 367 15.14 42.28 -13.51
CA SER A 367 16.05 41.23 -13.94
C SER A 367 15.98 40.10 -12.92
N THR A 368 15.08 39.15 -13.19
CA THR A 368 15.11 37.83 -12.60
C THR A 368 16.48 37.24 -12.89
N VAL A 369 17.31 37.06 -11.85
CA VAL A 369 18.58 36.34 -11.99
C VAL A 369 18.23 34.86 -12.17
N LYS A 370 17.95 34.46 -13.41
CA LYS A 370 17.91 33.05 -13.79
C LYS A 370 19.31 32.50 -13.56
N CYS A 371 19.45 31.64 -12.55
CA CYS A 371 20.66 30.84 -12.36
C CYS A 371 20.67 29.77 -13.46
N THR A 372 21.10 30.12 -14.67
CA THR A 372 21.28 29.18 -15.78
C THR A 372 22.60 28.45 -15.59
N THR A 373 22.61 27.45 -14.72
CA THR A 373 23.57 26.33 -14.82
C THR A 373 22.91 25.06 -14.28
N THR A 374 22.15 24.37 -15.13
CA THR A 374 21.84 22.95 -14.96
C THR A 374 23.01 22.14 -15.52
N PRO A 375 23.81 21.43 -14.72
CA PRO A 375 24.65 20.37 -15.26
C PRO A 375 23.76 19.14 -15.45
N HIS A 376 23.60 18.74 -16.71
CA HIS A 376 23.02 17.46 -17.09
C HIS A 376 23.99 16.36 -16.64
N LEU A 377 23.81 15.82 -15.43
CA LEU A 377 24.51 14.61 -14.98
C LEU A 377 23.54 13.44 -15.13
N SER A 378 23.69 12.70 -16.23
CA SER A 378 23.02 11.42 -16.43
C SER A 378 23.39 10.46 -15.31
N ALA A 379 22.38 9.92 -14.63
CA ALA A 379 22.55 8.86 -13.64
C ALA A 379 23.14 7.61 -14.31
N SER A 380 24.43 7.38 -14.11
CA SER A 380 25.05 6.06 -14.30
C SER A 380 25.60 5.61 -12.96
N THR A 381 25.05 4.50 -12.46
CA THR A 381 25.45 3.84 -11.24
C THR A 381 26.83 3.21 -11.40
N ARG A 382 27.91 3.98 -11.17
CA ARG A 382 29.23 3.44 -10.88
C ARG A 382 29.95 4.27 -9.83
N THR A 383 30.43 3.55 -8.82
CA THR A 383 31.12 4.04 -7.63
C THR A 383 32.45 4.70 -8.02
N ILE A 384 32.51 6.04 -8.02
CA ILE A 384 33.77 6.79 -8.16
C ILE A 384 34.27 7.15 -6.75
N PRO A 385 35.43 6.64 -6.29
CA PRO A 385 36.00 7.02 -5.01
C PRO A 385 36.70 8.37 -5.14
N GLY A 386 36.22 9.40 -4.44
CA GLY A 386 37.01 10.63 -4.25
C GLY A 386 36.27 11.95 -4.12
N MET A 387 35.03 12.08 -4.61
CA MET A 387 34.31 13.36 -4.48
C MET A 387 33.68 13.50 -3.08
N ARG A 388 34.11 14.55 -2.36
CA ARG A 388 33.48 15.06 -1.13
C ARG A 388 32.70 16.31 -1.48
N ILE A 389 31.42 16.15 -1.82
CA ILE A 389 30.47 17.27 -1.89
C ILE A 389 30.07 17.58 -0.44
N PHE A 390 30.64 18.65 0.12
CA PHE A 390 30.27 19.17 1.43
C PHE A 390 29.11 20.16 1.27
N ILE A 391 27.95 19.84 1.87
CA ILE A 391 27.05 20.88 2.35
C ILE A 391 27.73 21.47 3.59
N SER A 392 28.28 22.67 3.45
CA SER A 392 29.00 23.36 4.51
C SER A 392 28.05 23.75 5.65
N TRP A 393 28.06 22.97 6.74
CA TRP A 393 27.75 23.49 8.07
C TRP A 393 29.08 23.68 8.79
N THR A 394 29.61 24.90 8.82
CA THR A 394 30.80 25.21 9.59
C THR A 394 30.50 25.07 11.08
N LEU A 395 30.89 23.95 11.66
CA LEU A 395 30.93 23.77 13.11
C LEU A 395 32.14 24.57 13.62
N ARG A 396 31.89 25.74 14.20
CA ARG A 396 32.94 26.53 14.86
C ARG A 396 33.41 25.74 16.08
N ARG A 397 34.58 25.10 16.00
CA ARG A 397 35.27 24.59 17.21
C ARG A 397 35.53 25.80 18.11
N PRO A 398 35.11 25.81 19.39
CA PRO A 398 35.55 26.83 20.32
C PRO A 398 37.07 26.70 20.46
N ALA A 399 37.75 27.85 20.43
CA ALA A 399 39.19 27.92 20.63
C ALA A 399 39.55 27.25 21.96
N SER A 400 40.49 26.31 21.90
CA SER A 400 41.17 25.76 23.07
C SER A 400 41.73 26.92 23.91
N SER A 401 41.26 27.02 25.15
CA SER A 401 41.83 27.92 26.15
C SER A 401 43.31 27.64 26.34
N GLU A 402 44.03 28.73 26.62
CA GLU A 402 45.48 28.83 26.74
C GLU A 402 46.11 27.74 27.59
N ARG A 403 47.23 27.22 27.10
CA ARG A 403 48.22 26.51 27.92
C ARG A 403 48.80 27.51 28.92
N ILE A 404 48.36 27.40 30.18
CA ILE A 404 49.05 27.98 31.33
C ILE A 404 50.28 27.10 31.61
N PRO A 405 51.51 27.66 31.75
CA PRO A 405 52.71 26.87 32.03
C PRO A 405 52.73 26.39 33.49
N PRO A 406 53.43 25.28 33.80
CA PRO A 406 53.47 24.74 35.15
C PRO A 406 54.34 25.62 36.04
N GLN A 407 53.76 26.16 37.12
CA GLN A 407 54.52 26.61 38.27
C GLN A 407 54.64 25.44 39.26
N THR A 408 55.87 25.25 39.72
CA THR A 408 56.31 24.31 40.74
C THR A 408 55.83 24.68 42.13
N GLU A 409 56.00 23.74 43.07
CA GLU A 409 55.78 23.80 44.54
C GLU A 409 54.33 23.46 44.95
N GLY A 410 54.04 22.57 45.90
CA GLY A 410 54.83 21.81 46.84
C GLY A 410 53.89 21.29 47.94
N ALA A 411 54.10 20.03 48.34
CA ALA A 411 53.82 19.45 49.67
C ALA A 411 52.39 19.38 50.26
N ALA A 412 52.17 18.21 50.90
CA ALA A 412 51.23 17.87 51.97
C ALA A 412 49.74 17.75 51.59
N GLY A 413 49.02 16.68 51.93
CA GLY A 413 49.26 15.57 52.83
C GLY A 413 47.90 15.10 53.38
N ILE A 414 47.81 13.79 53.57
CA ILE A 414 46.73 12.97 54.17
C ILE A 414 45.77 12.35 53.16
#